data_AF-A0A1Z4M3B8-F1
#
_entry.id   AF-A0A1Z4M3B8-F1
#
_cell.length_a   1.000
_cell.length_b   1.000
_cell.length_c   1.000
_cell.angle_alpha   90.00
_cell.angle_beta   90.00
_cell.angle_gamma   90.00
#
_symmetry.space_group_name_H-M   'P 1'
#
loop_
_entity.id
_entity.type
_entity.pdbx_description
1 polymer ?
#
loop_
_entity_poly.entity_id
_entity_poly.type
_entity_poly.pdbx_seq_one_letter_code
_entity_poly.pdbx_strand_id
1 'polypeptide(L)'
;MNIDIIPIEFEFKALQIATKYYPYARFKLIPKQLDNSEVWFLFKAFYKEQIFSGSSCKSSINYIDNKYQMNAINFDIWFGEESLLISSFWRRSLLTLIYEDSKSFAWMSDDGEKISRPYPDGLKFENMAVDLYPLAKYYFP
;
A
#
# COMPACT_ATOMS: atom_id res chain seq x y z
N MET A 1 18.86 0.60 18.41
CA MET A 1 17.72 -0.02 19.11
C MET A 1 16.96 -0.72 17.99
N ASN A 2 16.96 -2.06 17.94
CA ASN A 2 16.29 -2.78 16.85
C ASN A 2 14.79 -2.59 17.02
N ILE A 3 14.17 -1.75 16.18
CA ILE A 3 12.72 -1.66 16.10
C ILE A 3 12.26 -2.84 15.24
N ASP A 4 12.51 -4.08 15.66
CA ASP A 4 12.15 -5.27 14.86
C ASP A 4 10.65 -5.58 14.92
N ILE A 5 9.87 -4.79 15.67
CA ILE A 5 8.48 -5.08 15.98
C ILE A 5 7.62 -3.87 15.61
N ILE A 6 6.74 -4.07 14.64
CA ILE A 6 5.67 -3.13 14.31
C ILE A 6 4.69 -3.06 15.50
N PRO A 7 4.36 -1.88 16.03
CA PRO A 7 3.32 -1.76 17.04
C PRO A 7 1.98 -2.34 16.53
N ILE A 8 1.37 -3.24 17.29
CA ILE A 8 0.13 -3.93 16.87
C ILE A 8 -1.01 -2.94 16.57
N GLU A 9 -1.06 -1.83 17.31
CA GLU A 9 -2.03 -0.75 17.07
C GLU A 9 -1.78 -0.01 15.75
N PHE A 10 -0.50 0.18 15.37
CA PHE A 10 -0.15 0.73 14.06
C PHE A 10 -0.62 -0.22 12.96
N GLU A 11 -0.24 -1.50 13.04
CA GLU A 11 -0.64 -2.50 12.05
C GLU A 11 -2.15 -2.53 11.87
N PHE A 12 -2.90 -2.62 12.97
CA PHE A 12 -4.35 -2.65 12.93
C PHE A 12 -4.96 -1.41 12.25
N LYS A 13 -4.53 -0.21 12.64
CA LYS A 13 -5.03 1.06 12.05
C LYS A 13 -4.63 1.19 10.58
N ALA A 14 -3.40 0.83 10.23
CA ALA A 14 -2.91 0.92 8.86
C ALA A 14 -3.67 -0.05 7.93
N LEU A 15 -3.99 -1.26 8.40
CA LEU A 15 -4.85 -2.20 7.68
C LEU A 15 -6.28 -1.68 7.50
N GLN A 16 -6.86 -1.03 8.52
CA GLN A 16 -8.18 -0.41 8.40
C GLN A 16 -8.20 0.69 7.32
N ILE A 17 -7.15 1.51 7.25
CA ILE A 17 -7.00 2.54 6.21
C ILE A 17 -6.94 1.89 4.82
N ALA A 18 -6.09 0.88 4.62
CA ALA A 18 -5.99 0.18 3.34
C ALA A 18 -7.35 -0.45 2.92
N THR A 19 -8.05 -1.09 3.86
CA THR A 19 -9.37 -1.67 3.61
C THR A 19 -10.45 -0.61 3.32
N LYS A 20 -10.36 0.60 3.87
CA LYS A 20 -11.29 1.70 3.56
C LYS A 20 -11.26 2.07 2.07
N TYR A 21 -10.07 2.13 1.45
CA TYR A 21 -9.91 2.48 0.04
C TYR A 21 -10.06 1.29 -0.91
N TYR A 22 -9.86 0.08 -0.41
CA TYR A 22 -10.03 -1.17 -1.14
C TYR A 22 -10.88 -2.18 -0.35
N PRO A 23 -12.20 -1.97 -0.23
CA PRO A 23 -13.08 -2.75 0.65
C PRO A 23 -13.21 -4.23 0.26
N TYR A 24 -12.90 -4.53 -1.00
CA TYR A 24 -12.93 -5.89 -1.56
C TYR A 24 -11.62 -6.67 -1.34
N ALA A 25 -10.58 -5.99 -0.86
CA ALA A 25 -9.30 -6.60 -0.49
C ALA A 25 -9.18 -6.76 1.03
N ARG A 26 -8.45 -7.81 1.42
CA ARG A 26 -7.84 -7.96 2.74
C ARG A 26 -6.35 -7.72 2.58
N PHE A 27 -5.74 -7.07 3.55
CA PHE A 27 -4.30 -6.79 3.50
C PHE A 27 -3.58 -7.53 4.60
N LYS A 28 -2.31 -7.86 4.33
CA LYS A 28 -1.32 -8.20 5.33
C LYS A 28 -0.22 -7.15 5.27
N LEU A 29 0.18 -6.64 6.43
CA LEU A 29 1.33 -5.77 6.56
C LEU A 29 2.58 -6.63 6.74
N ILE A 30 3.64 -6.34 5.98
CA ILE A 30 4.91 -7.06 6.07
C ILE A 30 6.02 -6.01 6.27
N PRO A 31 6.73 -5.99 7.40
CA PRO A 31 7.91 -5.14 7.56
C PRO A 31 8.97 -5.55 6.55
N LYS A 32 9.56 -4.58 5.86
CA LYS A 32 10.73 -4.75 5.00
C LYS A 32 11.99 -4.22 5.66
N GLN A 33 11.90 -3.04 6.27
CA GLN A 33 13.01 -2.38 6.96
C GLN A 33 12.45 -1.48 8.06
N LEU A 34 13.10 -1.48 9.22
CA LEU A 34 12.72 -0.68 10.38
C LEU A 34 13.99 -0.12 11.00
N ASP A 35 14.40 1.05 10.51
CA ASP A 35 15.55 1.78 11.02
C ASP A 35 15.10 2.97 11.86
N ASN A 36 16.03 3.56 12.61
CA ASN A 36 15.71 4.68 13.51
C ASN A 36 15.19 5.93 12.78
N SER A 37 15.43 6.09 11.48
CA SER A 37 15.06 7.27 10.69
C SER A 37 14.07 6.96 9.57
N GLU A 38 13.90 5.68 9.22
CA GLU A 38 13.15 5.25 8.06
C GLU A 38 12.47 3.92 8.32
N VAL A 39 11.23 3.81 7.86
CA VAL A 39 10.46 2.56 7.94
C VAL A 39 9.89 2.21 6.58
N TRP A 40 9.99 0.94 6.22
CA TRP A 40 9.46 0.39 4.98
C TRP A 40 8.57 -0.81 5.26
N PHE A 41 7.33 -0.73 4.76
CA PHE A 41 6.33 -1.78 4.80
C PHE A 41 5.88 -2.20 3.40
N LEU A 42 5.48 -3.46 3.27
CA LEU A 42 4.72 -3.96 2.13
C LEU A 42 3.29 -4.31 2.57
N PHE A 43 2.31 -3.73 1.88
CA PHE A 43 0.92 -4.15 1.95
C PHE A 43 0.67 -5.19 0.88
N LYS A 44 0.47 -6.44 1.32
CA LYS A 44 0.12 -7.54 0.44
C LYS A 44 -1.39 -7.76 0.45
N ALA A 45 -2.04 -7.56 -0.69
CA ALA A 45 -3.48 -7.71 -0.88
C ALA A 45 -3.89 -9.17 -1.15
N PHE A 46 -5.05 -9.54 -0.65
CA PHE A 46 -5.76 -10.80 -0.87
C PHE A 46 -7.24 -10.50 -1.12
N TYR A 47 -7.82 -10.95 -2.22
CA TYR A 47 -9.22 -10.68 -2.52
C TYR A 47 -10.17 -11.55 -1.69
N LYS A 48 -11.32 -10.98 -1.30
CA LYS A 48 -12.41 -11.76 -0.67
C LYS A 48 -13.05 -12.67 -1.73
N GLU A 49 -13.35 -13.92 -1.38
CA GLU A 49 -13.92 -14.95 -2.28
C GLU A 49 -15.18 -14.48 -3.05
N GLN A 50 -15.98 -13.58 -2.47
CA GLN A 50 -17.25 -13.07 -3.02
C GLN A 50 -17.12 -12.28 -4.34
N ILE A 51 -15.91 -11.88 -4.74
CA ILE A 51 -15.71 -11.19 -6.04
C ILE A 51 -15.80 -12.18 -7.22
N PHE A 52 -15.57 -13.47 -6.97
CA PHE A 52 -15.49 -14.50 -8.01
C PHE A 52 -16.77 -15.33 -8.17
N SER A 53 -17.80 -15.10 -7.35
CA SER A 53 -19.08 -15.85 -7.39
C SER A 53 -19.97 -15.53 -8.59
N GLY A 54 -19.54 -14.67 -9.53
CA GLY A 54 -20.31 -14.23 -10.70
C GLY A 54 -19.95 -14.88 -12.03
N SER A 55 -18.92 -15.71 -12.12
CA SER A 55 -18.52 -16.29 -13.41
C SER A 55 -17.82 -17.64 -13.25
N SER A 56 -18.60 -18.72 -13.41
CA SER A 56 -18.19 -20.01 -13.96
C SER A 56 -16.85 -20.64 -13.53
N CYS A 57 -16.40 -20.48 -12.28
CA CYS A 57 -15.27 -21.27 -11.76
C CYS A 57 -15.79 -22.35 -10.81
N LYS A 58 -16.22 -23.47 -11.41
CA LYS A 58 -16.35 -24.74 -10.71
C LYS A 58 -14.95 -25.24 -10.31
N SER A 59 -14.94 -25.98 -9.21
CA SER A 59 -13.90 -26.89 -8.69
C SER A 59 -12.66 -26.27 -8.03
N SER A 60 -12.59 -26.47 -6.71
CA SER A 60 -11.39 -26.55 -5.86
C SER A 60 -10.38 -25.42 -6.04
N ILE A 61 -10.62 -24.30 -5.36
CA ILE A 61 -9.69 -23.16 -5.30
C ILE A 61 -8.50 -23.55 -4.43
N ASN A 62 -7.41 -23.97 -5.10
CA ASN A 62 -6.08 -24.00 -4.51
C ASN A 62 -5.59 -22.54 -4.42
N TYR A 63 -5.45 -22.03 -3.20
CA TYR A 63 -4.95 -20.68 -2.89
C TYR A 63 -3.50 -20.41 -3.34
N ILE A 64 -2.86 -21.39 -4.01
CA ILE A 64 -1.48 -21.37 -4.50
C ILE A 64 -1.43 -21.05 -6.01
N ASP A 65 -2.57 -20.98 -6.69
CA ASP A 65 -2.59 -20.75 -8.14
C ASP A 65 -2.35 -19.26 -8.47
N ASN A 66 -1.22 -18.97 -9.14
CA ASN A 66 -0.75 -17.63 -9.52
C ASN A 66 -1.76 -16.78 -10.32
N LYS A 67 -2.86 -17.37 -10.80
CA LYS A 67 -3.97 -16.65 -11.46
C LYS A 67 -4.74 -15.70 -10.54
N TYR A 68 -4.75 -15.95 -9.22
CA TYR A 68 -5.35 -15.02 -8.24
C TYR A 68 -4.36 -13.97 -7.73
N GLN A 69 -3.08 -14.07 -8.12
CA GLN A 69 -1.97 -13.17 -7.74
C GLN A 69 -1.65 -12.11 -8.79
N MET A 70 -2.49 -11.87 -9.81
CA MET A 70 -2.25 -10.81 -10.79
C MET A 70 -2.37 -9.40 -10.16
N ASN A 71 -1.30 -8.97 -9.48
CA ASN A 71 -0.76 -7.63 -9.31
C ASN A 71 -1.59 -6.45 -8.81
N ALA A 72 -2.92 -6.49 -8.70
CA ALA A 72 -3.64 -5.22 -8.87
C ALA A 72 -3.59 -4.21 -7.69
N ILE A 73 -3.14 -4.55 -6.48
CA ILE A 73 -3.13 -3.58 -5.34
C ILE A 73 -2.06 -3.90 -4.27
N ASN A 74 -0.97 -4.57 -4.61
CA ASN A 74 0.16 -4.59 -3.67
C ASN A 74 0.84 -3.22 -3.72
N PHE A 75 1.16 -2.66 -2.57
CA PHE A 75 1.90 -1.41 -2.52
C PHE A 75 2.90 -1.40 -1.38
N ASP A 76 4.03 -0.76 -1.67
CA ASP A 76 5.09 -0.46 -0.73
C ASP A 76 4.83 0.91 -0.11
N ILE A 77 5.08 1.01 1.19
CA ILE A 77 5.07 2.27 1.92
C ILE A 77 6.44 2.47 2.53
N TRP A 78 7.04 3.61 2.23
CA TRP A 78 8.20 4.09 2.94
C TRP A 78 7.82 5.38 3.68
N PHE A 79 8.33 5.54 4.89
CA PHE A 79 8.20 6.76 5.66
C PHE A 79 9.55 7.12 6.26
N GLY A 80 9.98 8.36 6.05
CA GLY A 80 11.26 8.89 6.50
C GLY A 80 11.39 10.34 6.03
N GLU A 81 12.31 11.10 6.64
CA GLU A 81 12.59 12.49 6.23
C GLU A 81 11.31 13.36 6.07
N GLU A 82 10.37 13.22 7.01
CA GLU A 82 9.06 13.91 7.01
C GLU A 82 8.17 13.65 5.77
N SER A 83 8.45 12.58 5.03
CA SER A 83 7.79 12.22 3.78
C SER A 83 7.24 10.80 3.83
N LEU A 84 6.11 10.57 3.17
CA LEU A 84 5.51 9.26 2.95
C LEU A 84 5.52 8.96 1.45
N LEU A 85 6.10 7.82 1.11
CA LEU A 85 6.11 7.30 -0.25
C LEU A 85 5.16 6.11 -0.32
N ILE A 86 4.32 6.06 -1.36
CA ILE A 86 3.50 4.89 -1.68
C ILE A 86 3.77 4.44 -3.10
N SER A 87 4.38 3.26 -3.26
CA SER A 87 4.78 2.73 -4.56
C SER A 87 3.97 1.49 -4.93
N SER A 88 3.48 1.42 -6.17
CA SER A 88 2.72 0.26 -6.65
C SER A 88 2.93 0.03 -8.14
N PHE A 89 2.85 -1.22 -8.57
CA PHE A 89 2.88 -1.55 -9.99
C PHE A 89 1.55 -1.22 -10.66
N TRP A 90 1.59 -0.29 -11.61
CA TRP A 90 0.47 0.14 -12.41
C TRP A 90 0.74 -0.11 -13.89
N ARG A 91 -0.06 -0.96 -14.55
CA ARG A 91 0.05 -1.27 -15.98
C ARG A 91 1.49 -1.58 -16.46
N ARG A 92 2.26 -2.31 -15.63
CA ARG A 92 3.67 -2.71 -15.83
C ARG A 92 4.73 -1.65 -15.50
N SER A 93 4.35 -0.47 -15.04
CA SER A 93 5.28 0.55 -14.53
C SER A 93 5.15 0.65 -13.01
N LEU A 94 6.28 0.82 -12.33
CA LEU A 94 6.25 1.19 -10.91
C LEU A 94 5.94 2.68 -10.83
N LEU A 95 4.87 3.05 -10.14
CA LEU A 95 4.51 4.43 -9.88
C LEU A 95 4.63 4.70 -8.39
N THR A 96 5.16 5.87 -8.05
CA THR A 96 5.36 6.30 -6.66
C THR A 96 4.64 7.60 -6.40
N LEU A 97 3.76 7.60 -5.41
CA LEU A 97 3.23 8.80 -4.79
C LEU A 97 4.20 9.25 -3.71
N ILE A 98 4.54 10.54 -3.70
CA ILE A 98 5.25 11.22 -2.63
C ILE A 98 4.25 12.16 -1.95
N TYR A 99 4.17 12.10 -0.63
CA TYR A 99 3.35 12.96 0.22
C TYR A 99 4.20 13.54 1.36
N GLU A 100 4.23 14.87 1.45
CA GLU A 100 5.01 15.61 2.44
C GLU A 100 4.10 16.31 3.45
N ASP A 101 4.64 16.73 4.61
CA ASP A 101 3.89 17.44 5.66
C ASP A 101 3.21 18.73 5.16
N SER A 102 3.71 19.29 4.05
CA SER A 102 3.13 20.44 3.34
C SER A 102 1.78 20.14 2.67
N LYS A 103 1.27 18.90 2.79
CA LYS A 103 0.07 18.38 2.11
C LYS A 103 0.19 18.45 0.58
N SER A 104 1.42 18.38 0.09
CA SER A 104 1.72 18.30 -1.33
C SER A 104 1.65 16.84 -1.79
N PHE A 105 1.26 16.63 -3.05
CA PHE A 105 1.35 15.33 -3.72
C PHE A 105 2.25 15.47 -4.94
N ALA A 106 3.17 14.52 -5.12
CA ALA A 106 3.91 14.36 -6.35
C ALA A 106 3.83 12.90 -6.81
N TRP A 107 3.59 12.70 -8.10
CA TRP A 107 3.61 11.38 -8.71
C TRP A 107 4.86 11.24 -9.56
N MET A 108 5.55 10.12 -9.39
CA MET A 108 6.78 9.78 -10.08
C MET A 108 6.65 8.43 -10.79
N SER A 109 7.21 8.31 -11.98
CA SER A 109 7.43 7.01 -12.66
C SER A 109 8.69 6.31 -12.15
N ASP A 110 8.95 5.13 -12.69
CA ASP A 110 10.07 4.25 -12.32
C ASP A 110 11.44 4.81 -12.73
N ASP A 111 11.47 5.67 -13.75
CA ASP A 111 12.64 6.45 -14.17
C ASP A 111 12.85 7.75 -13.35
N GLY A 112 11.96 8.06 -12.42
CA GLY A 112 12.01 9.28 -11.62
C GLY A 112 11.47 10.52 -12.34
N GLU A 113 10.74 10.37 -13.46
CA GLU A 113 10.04 11.50 -14.07
C GLU A 113 8.77 11.86 -13.30
N LYS A 114 8.50 13.16 -13.17
CA LYS A 114 7.24 13.64 -12.58
C LYS A 114 6.11 13.42 -13.58
N ILE A 115 5.08 12.70 -13.13
CA ILE A 115 3.90 12.39 -13.95
C ILE A 115 2.64 13.05 -13.38
N SER A 116 1.58 13.05 -14.19
CA SER A 116 0.24 13.37 -13.71
C SER A 116 -0.33 12.23 -12.87
N ARG A 117 -1.28 12.55 -11.98
CA ARG A 117 -1.98 11.56 -11.17
C ARG A 117 -2.54 10.41 -12.04
N PRO A 118 -2.17 9.14 -11.75
CA PRO A 118 -2.64 8.00 -12.52
C PRO A 118 -4.14 7.73 -12.28
N TYR A 119 -4.86 7.36 -13.34
CA TYR A 119 -6.28 6.98 -13.29
C TYR A 119 -6.46 5.47 -13.46
N PRO A 120 -7.41 4.80 -12.74
CA PRO A 120 -8.34 5.38 -11.76
C PRO A 120 -7.86 5.50 -10.30
N ASP A 121 -6.79 4.82 -9.92
CA ASP A 121 -6.53 4.61 -8.49
C ASP A 121 -5.70 5.72 -7.82
N GLY A 122 -5.10 6.65 -8.55
CA GLY A 122 -4.24 7.69 -7.97
C GLY A 122 -4.93 8.50 -6.86
N LEU A 123 -6.22 8.83 -7.02
CA LEU A 123 -6.97 9.52 -5.96
C LEU A 123 -7.11 8.68 -4.68
N LYS A 124 -7.20 7.35 -4.80
CA LYS A 124 -7.25 6.46 -3.62
C LYS A 124 -5.92 6.47 -2.89
N PHE A 125 -4.80 6.42 -3.62
CA PHE A 125 -3.47 6.53 -3.04
C PHE A 125 -3.24 7.88 -2.35
N GLU A 126 -3.66 8.99 -2.95
CA GLU A 126 -3.57 10.32 -2.34
C GLU A 126 -4.34 10.38 -1.01
N ASN A 127 -5.59 9.92 -1.01
CA ASN A 127 -6.38 9.89 0.22
C ASN A 127 -5.82 8.93 1.27
N MET A 128 -5.28 7.79 0.84
CA MET A 128 -4.63 6.82 1.71
C MET A 128 -3.36 7.42 2.34
N ALA A 129 -2.58 8.20 1.60
CA ALA A 129 -1.41 8.90 2.11
C ALA A 129 -1.79 9.91 3.20
N VAL A 130 -2.86 10.68 3.00
CA VAL A 130 -3.37 11.64 4.00
C VAL A 130 -3.74 10.95 5.31
N ASP A 131 -4.36 9.77 5.25
CA ASP A 131 -4.74 9.00 6.44
C ASP A 131 -3.54 8.29 7.10
N LEU A 132 -2.58 7.79 6.31
CA LEU A 132 -1.42 7.04 6.79
C LEU A 132 -0.32 7.92 7.37
N TYR A 133 -0.06 9.08 6.78
CA TYR A 133 1.03 9.97 7.19
C TYR A 133 0.98 10.34 8.68
N PRO A 134 -0.12 10.87 9.24
CA PRO A 134 -0.18 11.21 10.67
C PRO A 134 -0.06 9.97 11.55
N LEU A 135 -0.51 8.81 11.08
CA LEU A 135 -0.34 7.54 11.78
C LEU A 135 1.13 7.12 11.83
N ALA A 136 1.83 7.18 10.69
CA ALA A 136 3.26 6.87 10.61
C ALA A 136 4.08 7.82 11.49
N LYS A 137 3.85 9.15 11.39
CA LYS A 137 4.51 10.17 12.20
C LYS A 137 4.32 9.99 13.70
N TYR A 138 3.19 9.45 14.14
CA TYR A 138 2.94 9.17 15.56
C TYR A 138 3.74 7.96 16.08
N TYR A 139 3.91 6.91 15.27
CA TYR A 139 4.58 5.68 15.69
C TYR A 139 6.08 5.64 15.37
N PHE A 140 6.52 6.41 14.38
CA PHE A 140 7.88 6.44 13.86
C PHE A 140 8.35 7.89 13.74
N PRO A 141 8.59 8.61 14.85
CA PRO A 141 9.01 10.01 14.85
C PRO A 141 10.49 10.20 14.45
#